data_AF-A0A059WW41-F1
#
_entry.id   AF-A0A059WW41-F1
#
_cell.length_a   1.000
_cell.length_b   1.000
_cell.length_c   1.000
_cell.angle_alpha   90.00
_cell.angle_beta   90.00
_cell.angle_gamma   90.00
#
_symmetry.space_group_name_H-M   'P 1'
#
loop_
_entity.id
_entity.type
_entity.pdbx_description
1 polymer ?
#
loop_
_entity_poly.entity_id
_entity_poly.type
_entity_poly.pdbx_seq_one_letter_code
_entity_poly.pdbx_strand_id
1 'polypeptide(L)'
;MKQYHDALRQILADGVRHEDRTGVGTTSVFGEVQMSFDLEKNFPIMTTKKVPLRWIFEELMWFLGGRTDNQWLNERKISIWDEWSTVEQTARFGRKEGDLGPVYGYLWRSFGGDYPKRNGVDQIANLINEIQTRPNSRRLIVTGWDPRQADNVDLPPCHTLFQFKVENESVLHLSALSAIR
;
A
#
# COMPACT_ATOMS: atom_id res chain seq x y z
N MET A 1 16.76 -10.69 -5.89
CA MET A 1 16.12 -12.00 -5.60
C MET A 1 16.63 -12.71 -4.36
N LYS A 2 17.94 -12.74 -4.10
CA LYS A 2 18.50 -13.40 -2.91
C LYS A 2 17.80 -12.97 -1.60
N GLN A 3 17.64 -11.66 -1.37
CA GLN A 3 16.96 -11.13 -0.17
C GLN A 3 15.52 -11.66 0.01
N TYR A 4 14.73 -11.71 -1.06
CA TYR A 4 13.37 -12.26 -1.00
C TYR A 4 13.36 -13.76 -0.66
N HIS A 5 14.27 -14.55 -1.27
CA HIS A 5 14.38 -15.98 -0.94
C HIS A 5 14.92 -16.21 0.47
N ASP A 6 15.86 -15.40 0.94
CA ASP A 6 16.40 -15.49 2.29
C ASP A 6 15.30 -15.19 3.32
N ALA A 7 14.46 -14.18 3.06
CA ALA A 7 13.25 -13.89 3.86
C ALA A 7 12.28 -15.09 3.91
N LEU A 8 11.98 -15.71 2.76
CA LEU A 8 11.13 -16.90 2.73
C LEU A 8 11.73 -18.07 3.53
N ARG A 9 13.04 -18.31 3.43
CA ARG A 9 13.70 -19.38 4.21
C ARG A 9 13.64 -19.10 5.70
N GLN A 10 13.80 -17.84 6.11
CA GLN A 10 13.67 -17.45 7.51
C GLN A 10 12.25 -17.69 8.04
N ILE A 11 11.21 -17.27 7.29
CA ILE A 11 9.82 -17.53 7.66
C ILE A 11 9.55 -19.03 7.83
N LEU A 12 10.09 -19.87 6.94
CA LEU A 12 9.92 -21.32 7.02
C LEU A 12 10.70 -21.99 8.16
N ALA A 13 11.84 -21.41 8.57
CA ALA A 13 12.70 -21.97 9.61
C ALA A 13 12.28 -21.53 11.01
N ASP A 14 12.00 -20.23 11.18
CA ASP A 14 11.82 -19.58 12.49
C ASP A 14 10.39 -19.07 12.71
N GLY A 15 9.52 -19.16 11.70
CA GLY A 15 8.17 -18.63 11.77
C GLY A 15 7.25 -19.36 12.73
N VAL A 16 6.36 -18.60 13.36
CA VAL A 16 5.31 -19.12 14.24
C VAL A 16 4.03 -19.26 13.45
N ARG A 17 3.32 -20.38 13.65
CA ARG A 17 2.01 -20.60 13.01
C ARG A 17 0.92 -19.86 13.77
N HIS A 18 0.08 -19.14 13.03
CA HIS A 18 -1.08 -18.43 13.53
C HIS A 18 -2.34 -18.84 12.77
N GLU A 19 -3.48 -18.78 13.45
CA GLU A 19 -4.78 -18.80 12.78
C GLU A 19 -5.09 -17.38 12.27
N ASP A 20 -5.79 -17.30 11.15
CA ASP A 20 -6.15 -16.03 10.52
C ASP A 20 -7.67 -15.97 10.24
N ARG A 21 -8.15 -14.77 9.89
CA ARG A 21 -9.57 -14.56 9.59
C ARG A 21 -10.08 -15.33 8.36
N THR A 22 -9.18 -15.89 7.55
CA THR A 22 -9.53 -16.64 6.34
C THR A 22 -9.75 -18.12 6.64
N GLY A 23 -9.29 -18.61 7.80
CA GLY A 23 -9.37 -20.01 8.19
C GLY A 23 -8.28 -20.90 7.57
N VAL A 24 -7.38 -20.33 6.75
CA VAL A 24 -6.24 -21.05 6.16
C VAL A 24 -5.08 -21.12 7.15
N GLY A 25 -4.92 -20.07 7.96
CA GLY A 25 -3.78 -19.87 8.84
C GLY A 25 -2.52 -19.41 8.09
N THR A 26 -1.58 -18.82 8.84
CA THR A 26 -0.33 -18.27 8.30
C THR A 26 0.87 -18.70 9.14
N THR A 27 2.07 -18.63 8.57
CA THR A 27 3.33 -18.76 9.30
C THR A 27 4.09 -17.46 9.11
N SER A 28 4.45 -16.80 10.21
CA SER A 28 5.01 -15.44 10.15
C SER A 28 6.13 -15.23 11.17
N VAL A 29 6.90 -14.18 10.90
CA VAL A 29 7.93 -13.60 11.78
C VAL A 29 7.60 -12.11 11.94
N PHE A 30 8.08 -11.45 13.01
CA PHE A 30 7.72 -10.06 13.33
C PHE A 30 8.94 -9.11 13.30
N GLY A 31 9.09 -8.39 12.19
CA GLY A 31 10.05 -7.29 12.06
C GLY A 31 11.49 -7.71 11.76
N GLU A 32 11.82 -9.00 11.74
CA GLU A 32 13.17 -9.50 11.42
C GLU A 32 13.49 -9.43 9.92
N VAL A 33 12.45 -9.41 9.08
CA VAL A 33 12.61 -9.36 7.62
C VAL A 33 12.66 -7.90 7.15
N GLN A 34 13.84 -7.47 6.74
CA GLN A 34 14.04 -6.21 6.04
C GLN A 34 14.68 -6.47 4.67
N MET A 35 14.18 -5.78 3.65
CA MET A 35 14.74 -5.83 2.29
C MET A 35 15.12 -4.43 1.83
N SER A 36 16.21 -4.33 1.07
CA SER A 36 16.72 -3.09 0.49
C SER A 36 17.15 -3.31 -0.95
N PHE A 37 16.67 -2.47 -1.86
CA PHE A 37 16.89 -2.62 -3.30
C PHE A 37 17.51 -1.35 -3.87
N ASP A 38 18.63 -1.51 -4.57
CA ASP A 38 19.30 -0.42 -5.28
C ASP A 38 18.67 -0.26 -6.67
N LEU A 39 17.90 0.81 -6.84
CA LEU A 39 17.15 1.12 -8.06
C LEU A 39 18.02 1.75 -9.16
N GLU A 40 19.22 2.24 -8.85
CA GLU A 40 20.16 2.73 -9.87
C GLU A 40 20.72 1.57 -10.69
N LYS A 41 20.90 0.42 -10.05
CA LYS A 41 21.41 -0.78 -10.71
C LYS A 41 20.35 -1.51 -11.52
N ASN A 42 19.19 -1.80 -10.91
CA ASN A 42 18.16 -2.64 -11.51
C ASN A 42 16.77 -2.34 -10.95
N PHE A 43 15.73 -2.67 -11.72
CA PHE A 43 14.35 -2.67 -11.22
C PHE A 43 14.05 -3.99 -10.46
N PRO A 44 13.58 -3.96 -9.20
CA PRO A 44 13.47 -5.13 -8.33
C PRO A 44 12.21 -5.97 -8.60
N ILE A 45 11.99 -6.35 -9.85
CA ILE A 45 10.92 -7.29 -10.23
C ILE A 45 11.37 -8.74 -9.97
N MET A 46 10.46 -9.57 -9.46
CA MET A 46 10.76 -10.98 -9.27
C MET A 46 11.00 -11.70 -10.59
N THR A 47 12.09 -12.46 -10.67
CA THR A 47 12.43 -13.27 -11.86
C THR A 47 12.10 -14.76 -11.71
N THR A 48 11.90 -15.23 -10.47
CA THR A 48 11.62 -16.64 -10.16
C THR A 48 10.14 -17.00 -10.33
N LYS A 49 9.27 -15.99 -10.45
CA LYS A 49 7.85 -16.13 -10.76
C LYS A 49 7.43 -14.94 -11.60
N LYS A 50 6.63 -15.17 -12.63
CA LYS A 50 6.07 -14.10 -13.46
C LYS A 50 5.16 -13.20 -12.61
N VAL A 51 5.46 -11.91 -12.57
CA VAL A 51 4.68 -10.89 -11.86
C VAL A 51 3.84 -10.09 -12.87
N PRO A 52 2.54 -9.86 -12.62
CA PRO A 52 1.69 -9.06 -13.51
C PRO A 52 2.00 -7.56 -13.35
N LEU A 53 3.13 -7.11 -13.91
CA LEU A 53 3.63 -5.74 -13.73
C LEU A 53 2.62 -4.65 -14.13
N ARG A 54 1.84 -4.90 -15.20
CA ARG A 54 0.76 -3.99 -15.62
C ARG A 54 -0.25 -3.75 -14.49
N TRP A 55 -0.62 -4.78 -13.73
CA TRP A 55 -1.61 -4.67 -12.67
C TRP A 55 -1.09 -3.78 -11.53
N ILE A 56 0.18 -3.97 -11.17
CA ILE A 56 0.85 -3.17 -10.12
C ILE A 56 0.87 -1.68 -10.50
N PHE A 57 1.21 -1.34 -11.74
CA PHE A 57 1.23 0.05 -12.17
C PHE A 57 -0.15 0.69 -12.22
N GLU A 58 -1.16 -0.03 -12.71
CA GLU A 58 -2.54 0.48 -12.78
C GLU A 58 -3.14 0.66 -11.37
N GLU A 59 -2.83 -0.24 -10.44
CA GLU A 59 -3.17 -0.08 -9.01
C GLU A 59 -2.45 1.12 -8.38
N LEU A 60 -1.16 1.30 -8.65
CA LEU A 60 -0.43 2.47 -8.18
C LEU A 60 -1.03 3.77 -8.73
N MET A 61 -1.41 3.80 -10.01
CA MET A 61 -2.11 4.96 -10.59
C MET A 61 -3.49 5.18 -9.97
N TRP A 62 -4.19 4.10 -9.62
CA TRP A 62 -5.45 4.16 -8.89
C TRP A 62 -5.27 4.79 -7.50
N PHE A 63 -4.26 4.37 -6.73
CA PHE A 63 -3.91 4.99 -5.45
C PHE A 63 -3.50 6.45 -5.60
N LEU A 64 -2.59 6.75 -6.54
CA LEU A 64 -2.12 8.12 -6.77
C LEU A 64 -3.25 9.03 -7.27
N GLY A 65 -4.21 8.52 -8.05
CA GLY A 65 -5.42 9.25 -8.41
C GLY A 65 -6.41 9.46 -7.26
N GLY A 66 -6.11 8.90 -6.09
CA GLY A 66 -6.95 8.95 -4.91
C GLY A 66 -8.20 8.10 -5.02
N ARG A 67 -8.31 7.21 -6.01
CA ARG A 67 -9.53 6.47 -6.32
C ARG A 67 -9.87 5.45 -5.24
N THR A 68 -11.16 5.14 -5.17
CA THR A 68 -11.76 4.17 -4.24
C THR A 68 -12.79 3.29 -4.93
N ASP A 69 -13.04 3.53 -6.22
CA ASP A 69 -13.94 2.77 -7.06
C ASP A 69 -13.22 1.58 -7.72
N ASN A 70 -13.71 0.35 -7.51
CA ASN A 70 -13.16 -0.84 -8.16
C ASN A 70 -13.45 -0.86 -9.68
N GLN A 71 -14.45 -0.11 -10.15
CA GLN A 71 -14.83 -0.01 -11.56
C GLN A 71 -13.62 0.37 -12.45
N TRP A 72 -12.79 1.32 -12.02
CA TRP A 72 -11.59 1.72 -12.77
C TRP A 72 -10.63 0.57 -13.09
N LEU A 73 -10.45 -0.35 -12.14
CA LEU A 73 -9.59 -1.53 -12.27
C LEU A 73 -10.26 -2.58 -13.17
N ASN A 74 -11.55 -2.79 -13.00
CA ASN A 74 -12.34 -3.73 -13.82
C ASN A 74 -12.39 -3.33 -15.30
N GLU A 75 -12.57 -2.05 -15.61
CA GLU A 75 -12.48 -1.53 -16.98
C GLU A 75 -11.12 -1.81 -17.64
N ARG A 76 -10.07 -2.00 -16.82
CA ARG A 76 -8.71 -2.35 -17.26
C ARG A 76 -8.42 -3.85 -17.20
N LYS A 77 -9.43 -4.68 -16.88
CA LYS A 77 -9.33 -6.13 -16.72
C LYS A 77 -8.41 -6.53 -15.57
N ILE A 78 -8.53 -5.83 -14.44
CA ILE A 78 -7.78 -6.09 -13.21
C ILE A 78 -8.80 -6.35 -12.10
N SER A 79 -8.76 -7.56 -11.54
CA SER A 79 -9.74 -8.07 -10.58
C SER A 79 -9.18 -8.25 -9.16
N ILE A 80 -8.00 -7.69 -8.87
CA ILE A 80 -7.28 -7.95 -7.60
C ILE A 80 -8.03 -7.41 -6.36
N TRP A 81 -9.00 -6.52 -6.57
CA TRP A 81 -9.82 -5.89 -5.52
C TRP A 81 -11.26 -6.40 -5.46
N ASP A 82 -11.64 -7.33 -6.34
CA ASP A 82 -13.03 -7.76 -6.53
C ASP A 82 -13.65 -8.34 -5.26
N GLU A 83 -12.89 -9.16 -4.53
CA GLU A 83 -13.32 -9.85 -3.31
C GLU A 83 -13.83 -8.89 -2.22
N TRP A 84 -13.33 -7.65 -2.18
CA TRP A 84 -13.71 -6.64 -1.17
C TRP A 84 -14.70 -5.61 -1.70
N SER A 85 -15.14 -5.77 -2.95
CA SER A 85 -15.93 -4.76 -3.66
C SER A 85 -17.36 -5.21 -3.99
N THR A 86 -17.75 -6.43 -3.60
CA THR A 86 -19.09 -6.96 -3.84
C THR A 86 -20.16 -6.14 -3.12
N VAL A 87 -21.41 -6.27 -3.56
CA VAL A 87 -22.56 -5.61 -2.93
C VAL A 87 -22.61 -5.92 -1.42
N GLU A 88 -22.42 -7.17 -1.04
CA GLU A 88 -22.48 -7.62 0.35
C GLU A 88 -21.38 -6.97 1.20
N GLN A 89 -20.17 -6.86 0.65
CA GLN A 89 -19.03 -6.28 1.36
C GLN A 89 -19.18 -4.78 1.56
N THR A 90 -19.48 -4.04 0.49
CA THR A 90 -19.59 -2.59 0.56
C THR A 90 -20.84 -2.13 1.32
N ALA A 91 -21.94 -2.89 1.26
CA ALA A 91 -23.17 -2.61 2.00
C ALA A 91 -22.98 -2.65 3.53
N ARG A 92 -21.99 -3.42 4.05
CA ARG A 92 -21.65 -3.44 5.48
C ARG A 92 -21.25 -2.07 6.02
N PHE A 93 -20.81 -1.18 5.14
CA PHE A 93 -20.44 0.19 5.46
C PHE A 93 -21.41 1.23 4.87
N GLY A 94 -22.59 0.80 4.42
CA GLY A 94 -23.59 1.68 3.79
C GLY A 94 -23.15 2.24 2.44
N ARG A 95 -22.31 1.52 1.69
CA ARG A 95 -21.78 1.96 0.39
C ARG A 95 -22.39 1.16 -0.76
N LYS A 96 -22.27 1.73 -1.97
CA LYS A 96 -22.68 1.06 -3.21
C LYS A 96 -21.67 -0.01 -3.62
N GLU A 97 -22.07 -0.92 -4.50
CA GLU A 97 -21.14 -1.89 -5.12
C GLU A 97 -19.91 -1.18 -5.71
N GLY A 98 -18.75 -1.79 -5.53
CA GLY A 98 -17.49 -1.26 -6.05
C GLY A 98 -16.88 -0.12 -5.24
N ASP A 99 -17.57 0.45 -4.24
CA ASP A 99 -17.04 1.51 -3.39
C ASP A 99 -16.29 0.92 -2.18
N LEU A 100 -14.95 0.87 -2.30
CA LEU A 100 -14.05 0.30 -1.29
C LEU A 100 -13.91 1.19 -0.04
N GLY A 101 -14.50 2.40 -0.03
CA GLY A 101 -14.39 3.34 1.08
C GLY A 101 -13.05 4.07 1.14
N PRO A 102 -12.70 4.69 2.29
CA PRO A 102 -11.51 5.50 2.48
C PRO A 102 -10.23 4.65 2.62
N VAL A 103 -9.92 3.83 1.61
CA VAL A 103 -8.68 3.05 1.50
C VAL A 103 -7.52 3.88 0.97
N TYR A 104 -6.33 3.27 0.91
CA TYR A 104 -5.06 3.78 0.37
C TYR A 104 -5.11 5.15 -0.34
N GLY A 105 -5.59 5.19 -1.59
CA GLY A 105 -5.56 6.41 -2.41
C GLY A 105 -6.32 7.58 -1.78
N TYR A 106 -7.49 7.33 -1.18
CA TYR A 106 -8.22 8.37 -0.46
C TYR A 106 -7.40 8.92 0.70
N LEU A 107 -6.78 8.05 1.50
CA LEU A 107 -5.94 8.47 2.62
C LEU A 107 -4.70 9.23 2.13
N TRP A 108 -4.13 8.87 0.99
CA TRP A 108 -2.98 9.57 0.41
C TRP A 108 -3.33 10.96 -0.13
N ARG A 109 -4.51 11.12 -0.74
CA ARG A 109 -4.93 12.37 -1.42
C ARG A 109 -5.90 13.23 -0.61
N SER A 110 -6.42 12.73 0.50
CA SER A 110 -7.42 13.41 1.33
C SER A 110 -7.43 12.91 2.78
N PHE A 111 -6.25 12.82 3.40
CA PHE A 111 -6.09 12.33 4.76
C PHE A 111 -6.94 13.15 5.76
N GLY A 112 -7.74 12.46 6.55
CA GLY A 112 -8.62 13.06 7.55
C GLY A 112 -9.78 13.89 7.03
N GLY A 113 -10.11 13.77 5.75
CA GLY A 113 -11.35 14.30 5.19
C GLY A 113 -12.58 13.48 5.57
N ASP A 114 -13.75 14.02 5.22
CA ASP A 114 -15.05 13.40 5.45
C ASP A 114 -15.44 12.54 4.24
N TYR A 115 -15.14 11.23 4.26
CA TYR A 115 -15.52 10.35 3.14
C TYR A 115 -17.03 10.44 2.81
N PRO A 116 -17.46 10.56 1.54
CA PRO A 116 -16.66 10.50 0.30
C PRO A 116 -16.11 11.85 -0.19
N LYS A 117 -16.30 12.94 0.57
CA LYS A 117 -15.72 14.25 0.22
C LYS A 117 -14.20 14.18 0.27
N ARG A 118 -13.54 14.96 -0.58
CA ARG A 118 -12.07 15.02 -0.68
C ARG A 118 -11.53 16.33 -0.09
N ASN A 119 -11.94 16.63 1.14
CA ASN A 119 -11.61 17.87 1.86
C ASN A 119 -10.49 17.71 2.91
N GLY A 120 -9.79 16.58 2.92
CA GLY A 120 -8.63 16.33 3.79
C GLY A 120 -7.30 16.80 3.21
N VAL A 121 -6.21 16.36 3.83
CA VAL A 121 -4.83 16.72 3.45
C VAL A 121 -4.34 15.87 2.27
N ASP A 122 -3.86 16.51 1.21
CA ASP A 122 -3.20 15.84 0.09
C ASP A 122 -1.71 15.57 0.43
N GLN A 123 -1.44 14.39 1.00
CA GLN A 123 -0.10 14.01 1.43
C GLN A 123 0.87 13.85 0.25
N ILE A 124 0.39 13.39 -0.91
CA ILE A 124 1.23 13.20 -2.11
C ILE A 124 1.64 14.54 -2.70
N ALA A 125 0.70 15.48 -2.85
CA ALA A 125 1.02 16.81 -3.35
C ALA A 125 2.00 17.53 -2.39
N ASN A 126 1.77 17.44 -1.08
CA ASN A 126 2.66 17.98 -0.07
C ASN A 126 4.05 17.35 -0.15
N LEU A 127 4.15 16.03 -0.26
CA LEU A 127 5.41 15.31 -0.40
C LEU A 127 6.21 15.79 -1.61
N ILE A 128 5.58 15.88 -2.78
CA ILE A 128 6.25 16.33 -4.01
C ILE A 128 6.78 17.76 -3.83
N ASN A 129 5.95 18.66 -3.30
CA ASN A 129 6.35 20.04 -3.03
C ASN A 129 7.50 20.11 -2.01
N GLU A 130 7.47 19.31 -0.96
CA GLU A 130 8.51 19.27 0.07
C GLU A 130 9.83 18.71 -0.46
N ILE A 131 9.81 17.68 -1.31
CA ILE A 131 11.01 17.18 -1.98
C ILE A 131 11.65 18.29 -2.82
N GLN A 132 10.85 19.08 -3.52
CA GLN A 132 11.33 20.15 -4.40
C GLN A 132 11.82 21.39 -3.64
N THR A 133 11.16 21.76 -2.55
CA THR A 133 11.42 23.04 -1.85
C THR A 133 12.26 22.89 -0.59
N ARG A 134 12.21 21.72 0.07
CA ARG A 134 12.90 21.42 1.33
C ARG A 134 13.40 19.96 1.35
N PRO A 135 14.31 19.57 0.43
CA PRO A 135 14.76 18.19 0.27
C PRO A 135 15.38 17.56 1.53
N ASN A 136 16.02 18.39 2.38
CA ASN A 136 16.61 17.96 3.65
C ASN A 136 15.58 17.76 4.79
N SER A 137 14.28 17.92 4.50
CA SER A 137 13.21 17.69 5.45
C SER A 137 13.22 16.24 5.94
N ARG A 138 13.12 16.06 7.26
CA ARG A 138 12.94 14.74 7.89
C ARG A 138 11.48 14.31 7.94
N ARG A 139 10.57 15.11 7.36
CA ARG A 139 9.11 14.97 7.44
C ARG A 139 8.49 14.59 6.10
N LEU A 140 9.28 14.08 5.15
CA LEU A 140 8.82 13.57 3.87
C LEU A 140 8.13 12.20 4.07
N ILE A 141 6.95 12.23 4.68
CA ILE A 141 6.23 11.03 5.13
C ILE A 141 4.83 11.05 4.53
N VAL A 142 4.38 9.87 4.11
CA VAL A 142 2.98 9.61 3.77
C VAL A 142 2.51 8.42 4.59
N THR A 143 1.33 8.54 5.18
CA THR A 143 0.69 7.43 5.89
C THR A 143 -0.62 7.03 5.23
N GLY A 144 -0.84 5.73 5.11
CA GLY A 144 -2.12 5.13 4.79
C GLY A 144 -2.87 4.66 6.03
N TRP A 145 -2.45 4.97 7.26
CA TRP A 145 -3.12 4.50 8.47
C TRP A 145 -3.86 5.63 9.18
N ASP A 146 -5.20 5.56 9.14
CA ASP A 146 -6.07 6.46 9.89
C ASP A 146 -6.94 5.62 10.86
N PRO A 147 -6.68 5.67 12.18
CA PRO A 147 -7.46 4.94 13.17
C PRO A 147 -8.97 5.23 13.13
N ARG A 148 -9.38 6.41 12.65
CA ARG A 148 -10.80 6.76 12.50
C ARG A 148 -11.50 6.00 11.38
N GLN A 149 -10.72 5.49 10.42
CA GLN A 149 -11.23 4.83 9.21
C GLN A 149 -10.87 3.35 9.14
N ALA A 150 -9.95 2.86 9.98
CA ALA A 150 -9.46 1.48 9.95
C ALA A 150 -10.58 0.44 10.06
N ASP A 151 -11.61 0.71 10.86
CA ASP A 151 -12.77 -0.18 11.04
C ASP A 151 -13.91 0.08 10.02
N ASN A 152 -13.75 1.08 9.15
CA ASN A 152 -14.73 1.46 8.13
C ASN A 152 -14.41 0.88 6.75
N VAL A 153 -13.50 -0.08 6.64
CA VAL A 153 -13.10 -0.72 5.37
C VAL A 153 -12.92 -2.22 5.57
N ASP A 154 -13.15 -3.01 4.53
CA ASP A 154 -12.95 -4.47 4.62
C ASP A 154 -11.48 -4.88 4.60
N LEU A 155 -10.66 -4.10 3.90
CA LEU A 155 -9.23 -4.31 3.83
C LEU A 155 -8.51 -3.06 4.34
N PRO A 156 -8.18 -3.01 5.64
CA PRO A 156 -7.33 -1.97 6.19
C PRO A 156 -5.99 -1.92 5.46
N PRO A 157 -5.37 -0.75 5.31
CA PRO A 157 -4.11 -0.59 4.59
C PRO A 157 -2.97 -1.47 5.14
N CYS A 158 -2.35 -2.28 4.28
CA CYS A 158 -1.23 -3.16 4.62
C CYS A 158 0.12 -2.41 4.58
N HIS A 159 0.35 -1.59 3.55
CA HIS A 159 1.49 -0.69 3.48
C HIS A 159 1.13 0.66 4.12
N THR A 160 1.38 0.76 5.42
CA THR A 160 0.78 1.78 6.32
C THR A 160 1.53 3.10 6.35
N LEU A 161 2.84 3.11 6.09
CA LEU A 161 3.65 4.32 6.13
C LEU A 161 4.84 4.17 5.19
N PHE A 162 5.16 5.24 4.49
CA PHE A 162 6.43 5.34 3.79
C PHE A 162 7.07 6.72 3.97
N GLN A 163 8.38 6.71 4.10
CA GLN A 163 9.22 7.88 4.33
C GLN A 163 10.25 7.99 3.22
N PHE A 164 10.44 9.22 2.74
CA PHE A 164 11.50 9.59 1.82
C PHE A 164 12.63 10.32 2.54
N LYS A 165 13.83 10.19 1.98
CA LYS A 165 15.00 11.00 2.36
C LYS A 165 15.74 11.36 1.08
N VAL A 166 15.99 12.65 0.87
CA VAL A 166 16.92 13.10 -0.16
C VAL A 166 18.32 13.17 0.47
N GLU A 167 19.30 12.56 -0.19
CA GLU A 167 20.71 12.54 0.23
C GLU A 167 21.58 13.06 -0.90
N ASN A 168 22.52 13.94 -0.56
CA ASN A 168 23.43 14.59 -1.52
C ASN A 168 22.71 15.25 -2.71
N GLU A 169 21.48 15.73 -2.51
CA GLU A 169 20.61 16.38 -3.51
C GLU A 169 20.16 15.51 -4.70
N SER A 170 20.77 14.34 -4.91
CA SER A 170 20.54 13.49 -6.09
C SER A 170 20.02 12.10 -5.77
N VAL A 171 20.19 11.61 -4.53
CA VAL A 171 19.78 10.26 -4.14
C VAL A 171 18.47 10.33 -3.36
N LEU A 172 17.43 9.65 -3.86
CA LEU A 172 16.14 9.53 -3.17
C LEU A 172 16.01 8.13 -2.54
N HIS A 173 15.98 8.09 -1.22
CA HIS A 173 15.69 6.88 -0.46
C HIS A 173 14.20 6.78 -0.17
N LEU A 174 13.66 5.56 -0.20
CA LEU A 174 12.31 5.23 0.21
C LEU A 174 12.37 4.07 1.22
N SER A 175 11.80 4.27 2.39
CA SER A 175 11.55 3.22 3.38
C SER A 175 10.04 3.09 3.58
N ALA A 176 9.53 1.86 3.56
CA ALA A 176 8.11 1.58 3.73
C ALA A 176 7.89 0.52 4.81
N LEU A 177 6.93 0.80 5.70
CA LEU A 177 6.41 -0.16 6.66
C LEU A 177 5.24 -0.88 6.01
N SER A 178 5.35 -2.20 5.92
CA SER A 178 4.30 -3.07 5.41
C SER A 178 4.03 -4.19 6.40
N ALA A 179 2.76 -4.38 6.75
CA ALA A 179 2.28 -5.58 7.42
C ALA A 179 1.75 -6.52 6.35
N ILE A 180 2.59 -7.43 5.87
CA ILE A 180 2.18 -8.50 4.96
C ILE A 180 1.55 -9.60 5.83
N ARG A 181 0.29 -9.93 5.55
CA ARG A 181 -0.38 -11.08 6.18
C ARG A 181 0.07 -12.39 5.54
#